data_AF-L9WSG4-F1
#
_entry.id   AF-L9WSG4-F1
#
_cell.length_a   1.000
_cell.length_b   1.000
_cell.length_c   1.000
_cell.angle_alpha   90.00
_cell.angle_beta   90.00
_cell.angle_gamma   90.00
#
_symmetry.space_group_name_H-M   'P 1'
#
loop_
_entity.id
_entity.type
_entity.pdbx_description
1 polymer ?
#
loop_
_entity_poly.entity_id
_entity_poly.type
_entity_poly.pdbx_seq_one_letter_code
_entity_poly.pdbx_strand_id
1 'polypeptide(L)' 'MPKEREACGRCSMSVAVDVANSDRDADERNDRDPYGDARIEVDEKQLRTLSPSAWLEGLSSRLDDLANRLIWRR' A
#
# COMPACT_ATOMS: atom_id res chain seq x y z
N MET A 1 5.17 18.65 11.18
CA MET A 1 3.93 18.58 12.00
C MET A 1 3.58 17.10 12.14
N PRO A 2 3.47 16.57 13.36
CA PRO A 2 3.00 15.21 13.56
C PRO A 2 1.57 15.11 13.03
N LYS A 3 1.30 14.17 12.11
CA LYS A 3 -0.05 13.89 11.64
C LYS A 3 -0.86 13.31 12.80
N GLU A 4 -2.09 13.79 12.99
CA GLU A 4 -3.04 13.15 13.92
C GLU A 4 -3.28 11.71 13.44
N ARG A 5 -2.89 10.74 14.27
CA ARG A 5 -2.99 9.31 13.95
C ARG A 5 -4.29 8.78 14.54
N GLU A 6 -5.23 8.41 13.69
CA GLU A 6 -6.48 7.76 14.09
C GLU A 6 -6.20 6.36 14.64
N ALA A 7 -6.76 6.02 15.80
CA ALA A 7 -6.65 4.68 16.39
C ALA A 7 -7.77 3.76 15.88
N CYS A 8 -7.45 2.84 14.97
CA CYS A 8 -8.40 1.82 14.55
C CYS A 8 -8.52 0.73 15.63
N GLY A 9 -9.65 0.68 16.33
CA GLY A 9 -9.91 -0.32 17.38
C GLY A 9 -10.00 -1.77 16.89
N ARG A 10 -9.99 -2.03 15.57
CA ARG A 10 -10.09 -3.39 15.02
C ARG A 10 -8.74 -4.12 14.96
N CYS A 11 -7.67 -3.41 14.62
CA CYS A 11 -6.33 -3.98 14.50
C CYS A 11 -5.32 -3.34 15.45
N SER A 12 -5.66 -2.20 16.10
CA SER A 12 -4.85 -1.51 17.11
C SER A 12 -3.40 -1.27 16.71
N MET A 13 -3.14 -1.14 15.41
CA MET A 13 -1.79 -1.06 14.84
C MET A 13 -1.02 0.15 15.39
N SER A 14 -1.66 1.32 15.46
CA SER A 14 -1.04 2.54 15.99
C SER A 14 -0.69 2.43 17.48
N VAL A 15 -1.51 1.73 18.27
CA VAL A 15 -1.24 1.46 19.69
C VAL A 15 -0.05 0.52 19.85
N ALA A 16 0.04 -0.54 19.05
CA ALA A 16 1.18 -1.46 19.10
C ALA A 16 2.50 -0.75 18.78
N VAL A 17 2.49 0.16 17.80
CA VAL A 17 3.66 0.99 17.45
C VAL A 17 4.02 1.95 18.58
N ASP A 18 3.04 2.55 19.26
CA ASP A 18 3.26 3.47 20.37
C ASP A 18 3.89 2.75 21.59
N VAL A 19 3.36 1.57 21.94
CA VAL A 19 3.92 0.71 22.99
C VAL A 19 5.35 0.27 22.66
N ALA A 20 5.61 -0.15 21.42
CA ALA A 20 6.94 -0.56 20.99
C ALA A 20 8.00 0.56 21.05
N ASN A 21 7.56 1.82 21.13
CA ASN A 21 8.41 3.01 21.13
C ASN A 21 8.42 3.76 22.48
N SER A 22 7.74 3.24 23.50
CA SER A 22 7.53 3.93 24.78
C SER A 22 8.81 4.21 25.57
N ASP A 23 9.77 3.28 25.59
CA ASP A 23 11.04 3.40 26.33
C ASP A 23 12.23 3.90 25.49
N ARG A 24 11.98 4.31 24.25
CA ARG A 24 13.04 4.69 23.31
C ARG A 24 13.28 6.18 23.29
N ASP A 25 14.49 6.58 22.94
CA ASP A 25 14.80 7.99 22.70
C ASP A 25 14.22 8.48 21.36
N ALA A 26 14.18 9.79 21.14
CA ALA A 26 13.58 10.37 19.94
C ALA A 26 14.24 9.88 18.64
N ASP A 27 15.56 9.72 18.63
CA ASP A 27 16.31 9.26 17.46
C ASP A 27 16.03 7.78 17.17
N GLU A 28 16.02 6.92 18.20
CA GLU A 28 15.67 5.49 18.06
C GLU A 28 14.22 5.27 17.64
N ARG A 29 13.29 6.12 18.10
CA ARG A 29 11.90 6.08 17.65
C ARG A 29 11.78 6.41 16.18
N ASN A 30 12.54 7.38 15.68
CA ASN A 30 12.47 7.83 14.29
C ASN A 30 13.00 6.75 13.33
N ASP A 31 14.13 6.12 13.67
CA ASP A 31 14.74 5.05 12.87
C ASP A 31 13.84 3.81 12.73
N ARG A 32 12.98 3.58 13.72
CA ARG A 32 12.05 2.44 13.76
C ARG A 32 10.59 2.83 13.57
N ASP A 33 10.29 4.07 13.17
CA ASP A 33 8.92 4.52 12.92
C ASP A 33 8.44 3.93 11.59
N PRO A 34 7.48 2.98 11.58
CA PRO A 34 6.93 2.45 10.33
C PRO A 34 6.20 3.51 9.50
N TYR A 35 5.92 4.68 10.07
CA TYR A 35 5.32 5.83 9.39
C TYR A 35 6.34 6.88 8.94
N GLY A 36 7.64 6.64 9.19
CA GLY A 36 8.75 7.51 8.83
C GLY A 36 9.10 7.49 7.34
N ASP A 37 10.15 8.22 6.98
CA ASP A 37 10.58 8.36 5.58
C ASP A 37 11.33 7.13 5.05
N ALA A 38 11.96 6.35 5.92
CA ALA A 38 12.60 5.07 5.59
C ALA A 38 11.54 3.96 5.45
N ARG A 39 10.81 3.99 4.33
CA ARG A 39 9.72 3.06 4.03
C ARG A 39 10.02 2.21 2.80
N ILE A 40 9.55 0.97 2.81
CA ILE A 40 9.64 0.04 1.67
C ILE A 40 8.59 0.32 0.57
N GLU A 41 7.95 1.48 0.60
CA GLU A 41 6.92 1.85 -0.38
C GLU A 41 7.57 2.03 -1.76
N VAL A 42 7.23 1.10 -2.64
CA VAL A 42 7.61 1.14 -4.05
C VAL A 42 6.65 2.08 -4.78
N ASP A 43 7.18 2.85 -5.73
CA ASP A 43 6.35 3.66 -6.62
C ASP A 43 5.27 2.79 -7.29
N GLU A 44 4.04 3.28 -7.40
CA GLU A 44 2.91 2.50 -7.91
C GLU A 44 3.23 1.93 -9.30
N LYS A 45 3.90 2.70 -10.16
CA LYS A 45 4.30 2.27 -11.50
C LYS A 45 5.31 1.12 -11.43
N GLN A 46 6.28 1.17 -10.51
CA GLN A 46 7.20 0.03 -10.28
C GLN A 46 6.45 -1.19 -9.75
N LEU A 47 5.56 -1.00 -8.78
CA LEU A 47 4.75 -2.09 -8.20
C LEU A 47 3.89 -2.77 -9.28
N ARG A 48 3.25 -1.98 -10.14
CA ARG A 48 2.38 -2.45 -11.23
C ARG A 48 3.16 -3.06 -12.39
N THR A 49 4.41 -2.66 -12.56
CA THR A 49 5.34 -3.29 -13.51
C THR A 49 5.76 -4.66 -13.04
N LEU A 50 5.96 -4.88 -11.73
CA LEU A 50 6.43 -6.15 -11.20
C LEU A 50 5.30 -7.09 -10.74
N SER A 51 4.07 -6.59 -10.59
CA SER A 51 2.96 -7.39 -10.07
C SER A 51 2.29 -8.23 -11.16
N PRO A 52 2.29 -9.58 -11.02
CA PRO A 52 1.63 -10.46 -11.97
C PRO A 52 0.13 -10.19 -12.10
N SER A 53 -0.51 -9.80 -10.99
CA SER A 53 -1.93 -9.47 -10.93
C SER A 53 -2.29 -8.27 -11.82
N ALA A 54 -1.48 -7.21 -11.85
CA ALA A 54 -1.74 -6.06 -12.71
C ALA A 54 -1.60 -6.39 -14.20
N TRP A 55 -0.67 -7.28 -14.55
CA TRP A 55 -0.51 -7.75 -15.93
C TRP A 55 -1.68 -8.61 -16.38
N LEU A 56 -2.12 -9.54 -15.52
CA LEU A 56 -3.25 -10.42 -15.80
C LEU A 56 -4.55 -9.62 -15.94
N GLU A 57 -4.77 -8.62 -15.09
CA GLU A 57 -5.90 -7.70 -15.21
C GLU A 57 -5.86 -6.92 -16.53
N GLY A 58 -4.70 -6.38 -16.92
CA GLY A 58 -4.54 -5.70 -18.20
C GLY A 58 -4.81 -6.61 -19.41
N LEU A 59 -4.41 -7.89 -19.33
CA LEU A 59 -4.67 -8.88 -20.36
C LEU A 59 -6.16 -9.26 -20.41
N SER A 60 -6.79 -9.51 -19.26
CA SER A 60 -8.21 -9.86 -19.20
C SER A 60 -9.07 -8.73 -19.73
N SER A 61 -8.80 -7.47 -19.35
CA SER A 61 -9.55 -6.32 -19.86
C SER A 61 -9.46 -6.19 -21.38
N ARG A 62 -8.29 -6.47 -21.98
CA ARG A 62 -8.13 -6.46 -23.45
C ARG A 62 -8.92 -7.56 -24.13
N LEU A 63 -8.98 -8.75 -23.53
CA LEU A 63 -9.78 -9.86 -24.05
C LEU A 63 -11.28 -9.56 -23.92
N ASP A 64 -11.70 -8.98 -22.81
CA ASP A 64 -13.09 -8.58 -22.57
C ASP A 64 -13.54 -7.51 -23.56
N ASP A 65 -12.69 -6.51 -23.86
CA ASP A 65 -13.00 -5.50 -24.88
C ASP A 65 -13.16 -6.14 -26.27
N LEU A 66 -12.27 -7.08 -26.62
CA LEU A 66 -12.30 -7.74 -27.92
C LEU A 66 -13.53 -8.64 -28.06
N ALA A 67 -13.88 -9.37 -27.00
CA ALA A 67 -15.08 -10.18 -26.92
C ALA A 67 -16.35 -9.32 -27.02
N ASN A 68 -16.41 -8.21 -26.26
CA ASN A 68 -17.52 -7.27 -26.34
C ASN A 68 -17.69 -6.70 -27.74
N ARG A 69 -16.58 -6.34 -28.40
CA ARG A 69 -16.59 -5.83 -29.77
C ARG A 69 -17.14 -6.85 -30.77
N LEU A 70 -16.72 -8.12 -30.65
CA LEU A 70 -17.15 -9.19 -31.54
C LEU A 70 -18.61 -9.61 -31.31
N ILE A 71 -19.02 -9.74 -30.05
CA ILE A 71 -20.36 -10.20 -29.66
C ILE A 71 -21.39 -9.10 -29.93
N TRP A 72 -21.12 -7.88 -29.46
CA TRP A 72 -22.07 -6.76 -29.52
C TRP A 72 -21.92 -5.88 -30.75
N ARG A 73 -20.92 -6.15 -31.59
CA ARG A 73 -20.73 -5.51 -32.90
C ARG A 73 -20.57 -3.98 -32.84
N ARG A 74 -20.06 -3.46 -31.72
CA ARG A 74 -19.69 -2.06 -31.52
C ARG A 74 -18.29 -1.75 -32.06
#